data_AF-A0A2S7VEE4-F1
#
_entry.id   AF-A0A2S7VEE4-F1
#
_cell.length_a   1.000
_cell.length_b   1.000
_cell.length_c   1.000
_cell.angle_alpha   90.00
_cell.angle_beta   90.00
_cell.angle_gamma   90.00
#
_symmetry.space_group_name_H-M   'P 1'
#
loop_
_entity.id
_entity.type
_entity.pdbx_description
1 polymer ?
#
loop_
_entity_poly.entity_id
_entity_poly.type
_entity_poly.pdbx_seq_one_letter_code
_entity_poly.pdbx_strand_id
1 'polypeptide(L)' 'MYFLGPTIKVPSKKRVKEWTKLHDEVFAFRRYLIHDSSVRKVKAKHLLEKEIQKIRARASTRGRDKLVKELQNRLNKYT' A
#
# COMPACT_ATOMS: atom_id res chain seq x y z
N MET A 1 -10.22 2.32 6.15
CA MET A 1 -10.81 1.83 7.42
C MET A 1 -11.46 0.49 7.12
N TYR A 2 -10.85 -0.62 7.54
CA TYR A 2 -11.42 -1.95 7.28
C TYR A 2 -12.52 -2.20 8.31
N PHE A 3 -13.77 -2.24 7.83
CA PHE A 3 -14.94 -2.54 8.66
C PHE A 3 -14.95 -4.04 8.96
N LEU A 4 -14.59 -4.40 10.20
CA LEU A 4 -14.65 -5.77 10.72
C LEU A 4 -16.09 -6.13 11.14
N GLY A 5 -17.06 -5.86 10.26
CA GLY A 5 -18.50 -5.97 10.53
C GLY A 5 -18.98 -7.36 11.03
N PRO A 6 -20.30 -7.62 11.07
CA PRO A 6 -20.95 -8.75 11.76
C PRO A 6 -20.55 -10.17 11.32
N THR A 7 -19.56 -10.29 10.43
CA THR A 7 -19.00 -11.53 9.90
C THR A 7 -18.02 -12.22 10.85
N ILE A 8 -17.38 -11.48 11.79
CA ILE A 8 -16.48 -12.09 12.77
C ILE A 8 -17.32 -12.75 13.86
N LYS A 9 -17.43 -14.09 13.81
CA LYS A 9 -18.06 -14.88 14.86
C LYS A 9 -17.23 -14.78 16.13
N VAL A 10 -17.66 -13.92 17.05
CA VAL A 10 -17.03 -13.77 18.36
C VAL A 10 -17.31 -15.01 19.20
N PRO A 11 -16.28 -15.76 19.64
CA PRO A 11 -16.47 -16.95 20.45
C PRO A 11 -17.09 -16.61 21.80
N SER A 12 -17.85 -17.53 22.39
CA SER A 12 -18.31 -17.37 23.77
C SER A 12 -17.13 -17.25 24.74
N LYS A 13 -17.27 -16.46 25.82
CA LYS A 13 -16.18 -16.15 26.78
C LYS A 13 -15.48 -17.39 27.38
N LYS A 14 -16.16 -18.54 27.45
CA LYS A 14 -15.65 -19.77 28.04
C LYS A 14 -14.74 -20.58 27.08
N ARG A 15 -14.73 -20.25 25.79
CA ARG A 15 -14.00 -21.00 24.76
C ARG A 15 -12.64 -20.37 24.48
N VAL A 16 -11.72 -20.48 25.45
CA VAL A 16 -10.39 -19.86 25.41
C VAL A 16 -9.61 -20.20 24.13
N LYS A 17 -9.64 -21.47 23.69
CA LYS A 17 -8.96 -21.91 22.46
C LYS A 17 -9.47 -21.20 21.19
N GLU A 18 -10.77 -20.95 21.10
CA GLU A 18 -11.38 -20.25 19.96
C GLU A 18 -10.99 -18.76 19.96
N TRP A 19 -10.84 -18.16 21.14
CA TRP A 19 -10.35 -16.79 21.28
C TRP A 19 -8.89 -16.64 20.83
N THR A 20 -8.01 -17.56 21.24
CA THR A 20 -6.61 -17.57 20.77
C THR A 20 -6.55 -17.70 19.25
N LYS A 21 -7.34 -18.62 18.68
CA LYS A 21 -7.42 -18.79 17.23
C LYS A 21 -7.88 -17.52 16.51
N LEU A 22 -8.96 -16.89 17.00
CA LEU A 22 -9.45 -15.64 16.42
C LEU A 22 -8.41 -14.52 16.51
N HIS A 23 -7.70 -14.42 17.64
CA HIS A 23 -6.62 -13.45 17.82
C HIS A 23 -5.52 -13.65 16.76
N ASP A 24 -5.08 -14.89 16.55
CA ASP A 24 -4.02 -15.20 15.60
C ASP A 24 -4.44 -14.92 14.16
N GLU A 25 -5.68 -15.24 13.79
CA GLU A 25 -6.26 -14.92 12.49
C GLU A 25 -6.32 -13.40 12.24
N VAL A 26 -6.81 -12.64 13.22
CA VAL A 26 -6.86 -11.17 13.13
C VAL A 26 -5.46 -10.57 13.04
N PHE A 27 -4.51 -11.10 13.80
CA PHE A 27 -3.13 -10.65 13.78
C PHE A 27 -2.44 -10.96 12.44
N ALA A 28 -2.65 -12.15 11.89
CA ALA A 28 -2.18 -12.53 10.56
C ALA A 28 -2.78 -11.63 9.47
N PHE A 29 -4.08 -11.38 9.53
CA PHE A 29 -4.76 -10.48 8.59
C PHE A 29 -4.20 -9.06 8.67
N ARG A 30 -3.99 -8.53 9.88
CA ARG A 30 -3.39 -7.20 10.06
C ARG A 30 -1.97 -7.14 9.48
N ARG A 31 -1.15 -8.16 9.70
CA ARG A 31 0.19 -8.25 9.10
C ARG A 31 0.13 -8.28 7.57
N TYR A 32 -0.79 -9.06 7.01
CA TYR A 32 -1.02 -9.10 5.56
C TYR A 32 -1.39 -7.72 5.01
N LEU A 33 -2.31 -6.99 5.65
CA LEU A 33 -2.71 -5.65 5.23
C LEU A 33 -1.55 -4.65 5.25
N ILE A 34 -0.71 -4.69 6.29
CA ILE A 34 0.49 -3.84 6.39
C ILE A 34 1.45 -4.19 5.25
N HIS A 35 1.68 -5.47 5.00
CA HIS A 35 2.54 -5.93 3.92
C HIS A 35 2.02 -5.51 2.55
N ASP A 36 0.75 -5.75 2.25
CA ASP A 36 0.10 -5.35 0.99
C ASP A 36 0.18 -3.83 0.78
N SER A 37 -0.07 -3.04 1.84
CA SER A 37 0.08 -1.58 1.75
C SER A 37 1.51 -1.15 1.42
N SER A 38 2.51 -1.82 2.00
CA SER A 38 3.94 -1.58 1.72
C SER A 38 4.29 -1.95 0.29
N VAL A 39 3.82 -3.10 -0.19
CA VAL A 39 4.02 -3.57 -1.57
C VAL A 39 3.37 -2.60 -2.57
N ARG A 40 2.14 -2.14 -2.31
CA ARG A 40 1.48 -1.13 -3.16
C ARG A 40 2.26 0.19 -3.18
N LYS A 41 2.77 0.64 -2.03
CA LYS A 41 3.61 1.86 -1.93
C LYS A 41 4.85 1.74 -2.82
N VAL A 42 5.56 0.61 -2.73
CA VAL A 42 6.76 0.34 -3.54
C VAL A 42 6.43 0.23 -5.03
N LYS A 43 5.35 -0.48 -5.39
CA LYS A 43 4.90 -0.57 -6.79
C LYS A 43 4.56 0.80 -7.38
N ALA A 44 3.83 1.63 -6.64
CA ALA A 44 3.48 2.99 -7.07
C ALA A 44 4.74 3.86 -7.27
N LYS A 45 5.69 3.79 -6.34
CA LYS A 45 7.00 4.45 -6.46
C LYS A 45 7.71 4.02 -7.75
N HIS A 46 7.80 2.72 -7.99
CA HIS A 46 8.51 2.18 -9.15
C HIS A 46 7.84 2.55 -10.49
N LEU A 47 6.51 2.62 -10.53
CA LEU A 47 5.78 3.09 -11.71
C LEU A 47 6.12 4.56 -12.01
N LEU A 48 6.17 5.42 -11.00
CA LEU A 48 6.57 6.82 -11.16
C LEU A 48 8.02 6.96 -11.64
N GLU A 49 8.95 6.16 -11.11
CA GLU A 49 10.34 6.13 -11.56
C GLU A 49 10.45 5.75 -13.05
N LYS A 50 9.74 4.69 -13.46
CA LYS A 50 9.68 4.26 -14.87
C LYS A 50 9.08 5.33 -15.77
N GLU A 51 8.03 6.01 -15.34
CA GLU A 51 7.39 7.07 -16.11
C GLU A 51 8.31 8.28 -16.28
N ILE A 52 9.01 8.69 -15.22
CA ILE A 52 10.06 9.72 -15.29
C ILE A 52 11.15 9.31 -16.29
N GLN A 53 11.63 8.07 -16.23
CA GLN A 53 12.65 7.58 -17.16
C GLN A 53 12.17 7.59 -18.61
N LYS A 54 10.93 7.15 -18.86
CA LYS A 54 10.30 7.16 -20.20
C LYS A 54 10.16 8.58 -20.76
N ILE A 55 9.76 9.54 -19.94
CA ILE A 55 9.65 10.95 -20.33
C ILE A 55 11.03 11.55 -20.56
N ARG A 56 12.02 11.19 -19.74
CA ARG A 56 13.41 11.68 -19.87
C ARG A 56 14.08 11.22 -21.17
N ALA A 57 13.70 10.06 -21.69
CA ALA A 57 14.20 9.53 -22.96
C ALA A 57 13.71 10.31 -24.21
N ARG A 58 12.71 11.19 -24.05
CA ARG A 58 12.20 12.05 -25.14
C ARG A 58 13.03 13.33 -25.26
N ALA A 59 12.99 13.95 -26.44
CA ALA A 59 13.61 15.25 -26.70
C ALA A 59 13.20 16.29 -25.66
N SER A 60 14.17 17.09 -25.20
CA SER A 60 13.94 18.05 -24.12
C SER A 60 13.06 19.20 -24.61
N THR A 61 11.95 19.42 -23.90
CA THR A 61 11.04 20.55 -24.14
C THR A 61 10.62 21.13 -22.80
N ARG A 62 10.25 22.42 -22.78
CA ARG A 62 9.81 23.11 -21.54
C ARG A 62 8.62 22.39 -20.87
N GLY A 63 7.73 21.81 -21.67
CA GLY A 63 6.60 21.00 -21.17
C GLY A 63 7.04 19.68 -20.53
N ARG A 64 8.06 19.02 -21.11
CA ARG A 64 8.66 17.80 -20.56
C ARG A 64 9.25 18.04 -19.17
N ASP A 65 10.04 19.10 -19.02
CA ASP A 65 10.74 19.37 -17.75
C ASP A 65 9.75 19.72 -16.63
N LYS A 66 8.67 20.44 -16.96
CA LYS A 66 7.57 20.71 -16.03
C LYS A 66 6.89 19.40 -15.59
N LEU A 67 6.63 18.49 -16.53
CA LEU A 67 6.01 17.19 -16.25
C LEU A 67 6.92 16.29 -15.40
N VAL A 68 8.22 16.25 -15.70
CA VAL A 68 9.21 15.52 -14.89
C VAL A 68 9.26 16.05 -13.47
N LYS A 69 9.27 17.38 -13.30
CA LYS A 69 9.27 18.02 -11.97
C LYS A 69 8.01 17.67 -11.17
N GLU A 70 6.85 17.64 -11.82
CA GLU A 70 5.60 17.24 -11.17
C GLU A 70 5.64 15.77 -10.72
N LEU A 71 6.12 14.86 -11.57
CA LEU A 71 6.26 13.45 -11.23
C LEU A 71 7.30 13.23 -10.12
N GLN A 72 8.39 13.98 -10.10
CA GLN A 72 9.37 13.97 -9.01
C GLN A 72 8.77 14.44 -7.67
N ASN A 73 7.94 15.50 -7.70
CA ASN A 73 7.22 15.94 -6.49
C ASN A 73 6.25 14.86 -5.98
N ARG A 74 5.60 14.11 -6.88
CA ARG A 74 4.76 12.96 -6.50
C ARG A 74 5.61 11.83 -5.92
N LEU A 75 6.79 11.57 -6.49
CA LEU A 75 7.73 10.55 -5.99
C LEU A 75 8.19 10.86 -4.56
N ASN A 76 8.47 12.13 -4.24
CA ASN A 76 8.88 12.56 -2.91
C ASN A 76 7.84 12.26 -1.82
N LYS A 77 6.56 12.09 -2.17
CA LYS A 77 5.53 11.68 -1.21
C LYS A 77 5.65 10.22 -0.77
N TYR A 78 6.48 9.43 -1.45
CA TYR A 78 6.72 8.02 -1.16
C TYR A 78 8.03 7.80 -0.37
N THR A 79 8.90 8.80 -0.29
CA THR A 79 10.11 8.84 0.56
C THR A 79 9.73 9.20 1.98
#